data_AF-A0A977PXD5-F1
#
_entry.id   AF-A0A977PXD5-F1
#
_cell.length_a   1.000
_cell.length_b   1.000
_cell.length_c   1.000
_cell.angle_alpha   90.00
_cell.angle_beta   90.00
_cell.angle_gamma   90.00
#
_symmetry.space_group_name_H-M   'P 1'
#
loop_
_entity.id
_entity.type
_entity.pdbx_description
1 polymer ?
#
loop_
_entity_poly.entity_id
_entity_poly.type
_entity_poly.pdbx_seq_one_letter_code
_entity_poly.pdbx_strand_id
1 'polypeptide(L)'
;MAYYPPYHSKYNPIERCFGWLEKHWNGSLLDTVETVLNFAKTLTFRGQNPVVKLIEKVYETGVKLSKAGMEKVEARINRLPSLKKWFVEIFAKPL
;
A
#
# COMPACT_ATOMS: atom_id res chain seq x y z
N MET A 1 10.26 -14.84 2.09
CA MET A 1 11.14 -13.73 2.52
C MET A 1 10.94 -12.57 1.57
N ALA A 2 10.38 -11.45 2.03
CA ALA A 2 10.32 -10.22 1.23
C ALA A 2 11.53 -9.35 1.59
N TYR A 3 12.67 -9.58 0.92
CA TYR A 3 13.77 -8.63 0.94
C TYR A 3 13.42 -7.52 -0.06
N TYR A 4 13.22 -6.30 0.45
CA TYR A 4 12.93 -5.14 -0.38
C TYR A 4 14.14 -4.20 -0.39
N PRO A 5 15.13 -4.43 -1.29
CA PRO A 5 16.32 -3.62 -1.34
C PRO A 5 15.97 -2.16 -1.68
N PRO A 6 16.77 -1.19 -1.23
CA PRO A 6 16.57 0.21 -1.59
C PRO A 6 16.49 0.36 -3.13
N TYR A 7 15.62 1.27 -3.59
CA TYR A 7 15.39 1.58 -5.01
C TYR A 7 14.77 0.47 -5.87
N HIS A 8 14.08 -0.52 -5.29
CA HIS A 8 13.41 -1.61 -6.02
C HIS A 8 11.89 -1.44 -6.19
N SER A 9 11.40 -0.20 -6.10
CA SER A 9 10.02 0.25 -6.44
C SER A 9 9.41 -0.51 -7.62
N LYS A 10 10.19 -0.60 -8.71
CA LYS A 10 9.86 -1.29 -9.96
C LYS A 10 9.33 -2.73 -9.81
N TYR A 11 9.73 -3.45 -8.77
CA TYR A 11 9.34 -4.85 -8.56
C TYR A 11 8.16 -5.01 -7.59
N ASN A 12 7.74 -3.94 -6.90
CA ASN A 12 6.56 -3.99 -6.03
C ASN A 12 5.29 -4.08 -6.87
N PRO A 13 4.50 -5.16 -6.74
CA PRO A 13 3.25 -5.31 -7.49
C PRO A 13 2.29 -4.13 -7.31
N ILE A 14 2.26 -3.53 -6.11
CA ILE A 14 1.39 -2.40 -5.78
C ILE A 14 1.81 -1.16 -6.57
N GLU A 15 3.10 -0.83 -6.54
CA GLU A 15 3.63 0.34 -7.26
C GLU A 15 3.51 0.20 -8.77
N ARG A 16 3.63 -1.04 -9.29
CA ARG A 16 3.36 -1.30 -10.71
C ARG A 16 1.91 -1.01 -11.07
N CYS A 17 0.94 -1.37 -10.23
CA CYS A 17 -0.46 -1.05 -10.47
C CYS A 17 -0.68 0.48 -10.54
N PHE A 18 -0.08 1.23 -9.62
CA PHE A 18 -0.13 2.70 -9.65
C PHE A 18 0.48 3.30 -10.91
N GLY A 19 1.64 2.81 -11.37
CA GLY A 19 2.23 3.28 -12.62
C GLY A 19 1.36 3.01 -13.86
N TRP A 20 0.49 1.98 -13.83
CA TRP A 20 -0.50 1.76 -14.89
C TRP A 20 -1.69 2.70 -14.76
N LEU A 21 -2.17 2.97 -13.54
CA LEU A 21 -3.21 3.96 -13.29
C LEU A 21 -2.77 5.35 -13.76
N GLU A 22 -1.53 5.74 -13.49
CA GLU A 22 -0.94 7.01 -13.94
C GLU A 22 -0.96 7.16 -15.46
N LYS A 23 -0.68 6.07 -16.19
CA LYS A 23 -0.77 6.06 -17.65
C LYS A 23 -2.21 6.08 -18.14
N HIS A 24 -3.13 5.42 -17.44
CA HIS A 24 -4.53 5.26 -17.83
C HIS A 24 -5.28 6.60 -17.89
N TRP A 25 -5.06 7.49 -16.92
CA TRP A 25 -5.65 8.82 -16.92
C TRP A 25 -4.74 9.92 -17.49
N ASN A 26 -3.59 9.55 -18.07
CA ASN A 26 -2.65 10.55 -18.60
C ASN A 26 -3.33 11.38 -19.70
N GLY A 27 -3.25 12.71 -19.59
CA GLY A 27 -3.92 13.63 -20.52
C GLY A 27 -5.42 13.81 -20.29
N SER A 28 -6.00 13.15 -19.28
CA SER A 28 -7.39 13.35 -18.88
C SER A 28 -7.51 14.43 -17.80
N LEU A 29 -8.63 15.15 -17.80
CA LEU A 29 -8.95 16.09 -16.73
C LEU A 29 -9.53 15.33 -15.52
N LEU A 30 -8.87 15.45 -14.37
CA LEU A 30 -9.26 14.82 -13.10
C LEU A 30 -9.80 15.88 -12.13
N ASP A 31 -10.89 16.53 -12.53
CA ASP A 31 -11.47 17.70 -11.84
C ASP A 31 -12.42 17.35 -10.69
N THR A 32 -13.01 16.15 -10.70
CA THR A 32 -13.92 15.69 -9.65
C THR A 32 -13.52 14.35 -9.07
N VAL A 33 -13.94 14.10 -7.83
CA VAL A 33 -13.79 12.81 -7.16
C VAL A 33 -14.45 11.69 -7.98
N GLU A 34 -15.62 11.96 -8.56
CA GLU A 34 -16.33 11.00 -9.40
C GLU A 34 -15.53 10.64 -10.65
N THR A 35 -14.96 11.64 -11.34
CA THR A 35 -14.07 11.42 -12.49
C THR A 35 -12.90 10.52 -12.12
N VAL A 36 -12.20 10.81 -11.02
CA VAL A 36 -11.07 10.01 -10.54
C VAL A 36 -11.49 8.57 -10.21
N LEU A 37 -12.63 8.40 -9.53
CA LEU A 37 -13.15 7.06 -9.19
C LEU A 37 -13.50 6.26 -10.45
N ASN A 38 -14.07 6.90 -11.47
CA ASN A 38 -14.42 6.24 -12.74
C ASN A 38 -13.15 5.80 -13.50
N PHE A 39 -12.11 6.63 -13.55
CA PHE A 39 -10.82 6.21 -14.10
C PHE A 39 -10.21 5.05 -13.32
N ALA A 40 -10.22 5.12 -12.00
CA ALA A 40 -9.69 4.05 -11.16
C ALA A 40 -10.43 2.72 -11.39
N LYS A 41 -11.77 2.74 -11.49
CA LYS A 41 -12.60 1.53 -11.69
C LYS A 41 -12.42 0.91 -13.08
N THR A 42 -12.18 1.74 -14.10
CA THR A 42 -12.04 1.29 -15.50
C THR A 42 -10.63 0.80 -15.84
N LEU A 43 -9.65 1.05 -14.98
CA LEU A 43 -8.31 0.48 -15.13
C LEU A 43 -8.41 -1.05 -15.26
N THR A 44 -7.72 -1.60 -16.24
CA THR A 44 -7.48 -3.04 -16.34
C THR A 44 -5.99 -3.30 -16.14
N PHE A 45 -5.65 -4.00 -15.08
CA PHE A 45 -4.26 -4.39 -14.78
C PHE A 45 -4.15 -5.91 -14.77
N ARG A 46 -3.34 -6.46 -15.67
CA ARG A 46 -3.17 -7.92 -15.85
C ARG A 46 -4.50 -8.66 -16.05
N GLY A 47 -5.43 -8.06 -16.80
CA GLY A 47 -6.75 -8.63 -17.09
C GLY A 47 -7.75 -8.56 -15.93
N GLN A 48 -7.43 -7.85 -14.84
CA GLN A 48 -8.33 -7.66 -13.70
C GLN A 48 -8.60 -6.18 -13.48
N ASN A 49 -9.83 -5.86 -13.08
CA ASN A 49 -10.20 -4.52 -12.65
C ASN A 49 -9.97 -4.37 -11.14
N PRO A 50 -9.50 -3.21 -10.67
CA PRO A 50 -9.30 -2.97 -9.25
C PRO A 50 -10.64 -2.82 -8.53
N VAL A 51 -10.67 -3.20 -7.25
CA VAL A 51 -11.75 -2.84 -6.34
C VAL A 51 -11.48 -1.45 -5.78
N VAL A 52 -12.34 -0.49 -6.10
CA VAL A 52 -12.18 0.91 -5.70
C VAL A 52 -13.21 1.28 -4.65
N LYS A 53 -12.75 1.84 -3.53
CA LYS A 53 -13.59 2.36 -2.46
C LYS A 53 -13.16 3.76 -2.08
N LEU A 54 -14.11 4.71 -2.10
CA LEU A 54 -13.90 6.03 -1.55
C LEU A 54 -13.98 5.96 -0.02
N ILE A 55 -13.04 6.62 0.67
CA ILE A 55 -13.06 6.78 2.11
C ILE A 55 -13.24 8.26 2.41
N GLU A 56 -14.43 8.63 2.89
CA GLU A 56 -14.78 10.03 3.23
C GLU A 56 -14.44 10.39 4.68
N LYS A 57 -13.81 9.46 5.42
CA LYS A 57 -13.39 9.71 6.79
C LYS A 57 -12.27 10.72 6.81
N VAL A 58 -12.38 11.69 7.73
CA VAL A 58 -11.27 12.59 8.04
C VAL A 58 -10.16 11.76 8.69
N TYR A 59 -8.99 11.80 8.07
CA TYR A 59 -7.78 11.20 8.63
C TYR A 59 -7.11 12.22 9.53
N GLU A 60 -7.27 12.05 10.84
CA GLU A 60 -6.60 12.90 11.82
C GLU A 60 -5.09 12.75 11.71
N THR A 61 -4.39 13.88 11.57
CA THR A 61 -2.93 13.92 11.55
C THR A 61 -2.39 13.98 12.97
N GLY A 62 -1.15 13.53 13.17
CA GLY A 62 -0.52 13.53 14.50
C GLY A 62 -0.95 12.38 15.42
N VAL A 63 -1.86 11.50 14.98
CA VAL A 63 -2.22 10.28 15.71
C VAL A 63 -0.99 9.36 15.77
N LYS A 64 -0.50 9.11 16.99
CA LYS A 64 0.56 8.13 17.25
C LYS A 64 -0.04 6.88 17.86
N LEU A 65 0.40 5.72 17.38
CA LEU A 65 0.06 4.45 18.01
C LEU A 65 0.55 4.46 19.46
N SER A 66 -0.32 4.10 20.40
CA SER A 66 0.07 3.96 21.81
C SER A 66 1.12 2.87 21.97
N LYS A 67 1.91 2.91 23.05
CA LYS A 67 2.92 1.86 23.34
C LYS A 67 2.28 0.47 23.37
N ALA A 68 1.16 0.32 24.07
CA ALA A 68 0.39 -0.92 24.11
C ALA A 68 -0.13 -1.36 22.73
N GLY A 69 -0.47 -0.40 21.85
CA GLY A 69 -0.82 -0.70 20.46
C GLY A 69 0.38 -1.20 19.66
N MET A 70 1.54 -0.57 19.85
CA MET A 70 2.78 -0.96 19.18
C MET A 70 3.25 -2.34 19.64
N GLU A 71 3.13 -2.68 20.93
CA GLU A 71 3.46 -4.02 21.46
C GLU A 71 2.67 -5.13 20.76
N LYS A 72 1.38 -4.91 20.46
CA LYS A 72 0.57 -5.87 19.69
C LYS A 72 1.07 -6.06 18.26
N VAL A 73 1.63 -5.01 17.66
CA VAL A 73 2.25 -5.08 16.33
C VAL A 73 3.57 -5.82 16.40
N GLU A 74 4.43 -5.47 17.36
CA GLU A 74 5.73 -6.11 17.61
C GLU A 74 5.59 -7.61 17.88
N ALA A 75 4.52 -8.05 18.58
CA ALA A 75 4.23 -9.47 18.79
C ALA A 75 4.00 -10.28 17.49
N ARG A 76 3.77 -9.60 16.35
CA ARG A 76 3.61 -10.22 15.03
C ARG A 76 4.87 -10.12 14.16
N ILE A 77 5.90 -9.45 14.66
CA ILE A 77 7.14 -9.16 13.95
C ILE A 77 8.26 -9.98 14.60
N ASN A 78 8.87 -10.88 13.84
CA ASN A 78 10.05 -11.61 14.31
C ASN A 78 11.30 -10.76 14.01
N ARG A 79 11.96 -10.27 15.06
CA ARG A 79 13.20 -9.49 14.96
C ARG A 79 14.40 -10.42 15.08
N LEU A 80 15.31 -10.35 14.13
CA LEU A 80 16.54 -11.14 14.14
C LEU A 80 17.59 -10.42 15.02
N PRO A 81 17.97 -10.97 16.20
CA PRO A 81 18.79 -10.24 17.18
C PRO A 81 20.19 -9.88 16.69
N SER A 82 20.71 -10.65 15.73
CA SER A 82 22.04 -10.44 15.13
C SER A 82 22.05 -9.37 14.03
N LEU A 83 20.89 -8.85 13.63
CA LEU A 83 20.75 -7.88 12.54
C LEU A 83 20.27 -6.51 13.05
N LYS A 84 20.43 -5.49 12.21
CA LYS A 84 20.03 -4.11 12.54
C LYS A 84 18.50 -4.00 12.68
N LYS A 85 18.03 -2.93 13.33
CA LYS A 85 16.62 -2.66 13.68
C LYS A 85 15.57 -2.97 12.61
N TRP A 86 15.88 -2.78 11.33
CA TRP A 86 14.91 -2.91 10.24
C TRP A 86 14.86 -4.28 9.57
N PHE A 87 15.70 -5.22 10.02
CA PHE A 87 15.69 -6.60 9.55
C PHE A 87 14.68 -7.40 10.37
N VAL A 88 13.52 -7.65 9.76
CA VAL A 88 12.40 -8.33 10.40
C VAL A 88 11.76 -9.34 9.47
N GLU A 89 11.19 -10.39 10.05
CA GLU A 89 10.33 -11.33 9.35
C GLU A 89 8.89 -11.12 9.80
N ILE A 90 7.97 -11.08 8.83
CA ILE A 90 6.53 -10.97 9.07
C ILE A 90 5.89 -12.19 8.44
N PHE A 91 5.19 -12.99 9.25
CA PHE A 91 4.47 -14.16 8.78
C PHE A 91 3.01 -13.80 8.56
N ALA A 92 2.49 -14.08 7.37
CA ALA A 92 1.05 -14.05 7.15
C ALA A 92 0.45 -15.21 7.95
N LYS A 93 -0.36 -14.90 8.96
CA LYS A 93 -1.23 -15.94 9.53
C LYS A 93 -2.32 -16.21 8.50
N PRO A 94 -2.56 -17.47 8.10
CA PRO A 94 -3.75 -17.79 7.32
C PRO A 94 -4.98 -17.39 8.13
N LEU A 95 -5.99 -16.86 7.41
CA LEU A 95 -7.30 -16.53 7.98
C LEU A 95 -8.01 -17.78 8.48
#